data_AF-A0AAW9KME0-F1
#
_entry.id   AF-A0AAW9KME0-F1
#
_cell.length_a   1.000
_cell.length_b   1.000
_cell.length_c   1.000
_cell.angle_alpha   90.00
_cell.angle_beta   90.00
_cell.angle_gamma   90.00
#
_symmetry.space_group_name_H-M   'P 1'
#
loop_
_entity.id
_entity.type
_entity.pdbx_description
1 polymer ?
#
loop_
_entity_poly.entity_id
_entity_poly.type
_entity_poly.pdbx_seq_one_letter_code
_entity_poly.pdbx_strand_id
1 'polypeptide(L)'
;MGHKVSVEVSPVIRQDETSYIAVKLTRASDDASVKEINISSYGGDDNKLKTDNYLGAPTTYGPGIGASWTKLLDLGSGRVWSAVDGSGAFLYLSPGEETTAYLSFGKVDTDSVTVMVPMAGFTTVSVLDANDAKKAGINLTTAKQELAKWPNAITKNTAPVAIERYTRALDDSTSTHAGGKDITVTLASDVTFASDSADLTSAADAQLKTVSAQLGRYPDGGTLTIVGHTDDIQDDAYNQTLSEKRANAVKTRLEQLTSLDKWQTSVSGKGESEPKIKDTSDEARAANRRVEITLTPTGGTTPKNTTTPTPNNTSSSGKLPDPQGPVAKGPEGVTLTPKSGDTSGEVTITLDHVTRSGGYLLGTVTCTVKDGSTGAQLHPLLQDPQTVLANQRDEDGSAVQTLLASDGLTLLSNGERVFPADYVDAYNKQHLPLTELNLYDRLKGGTTTICVVWPDPGGDTITLDHQHHRITNDYGYRLTDIPIKNS
;
A
#
# COMPACT_ATOMS: atom_id res chain seq x y z
N MET A 1 16.14 -7.09 -10.59
CA MET A 1 17.38 -6.29 -10.36
C MET A 1 18.38 -6.46 -11.51
N GLY A 2 17.94 -6.65 -12.77
CA GLY A 2 18.84 -7.03 -13.86
C GLY A 2 19.34 -8.49 -13.78
N HIS A 3 19.53 -9.02 -12.56
CA HIS A 3 19.85 -10.41 -12.28
C HIS A 3 18.71 -11.37 -12.62
N LYS A 4 19.07 -12.55 -13.14
CA LYS A 4 18.17 -13.68 -13.32
C LYS A 4 18.14 -14.55 -12.06
N VAL A 5 17.11 -14.35 -11.24
CA VAL A 5 16.86 -15.10 -10.01
C VAL A 5 15.54 -15.84 -10.12
N SER A 6 15.54 -17.12 -9.78
CA SER A 6 14.31 -17.88 -9.56
C SER A 6 14.01 -17.95 -8.07
N VAL A 7 12.73 -17.86 -7.74
CA VAL A 7 12.23 -17.92 -6.36
C VAL A 7 11.26 -19.09 -6.26
N GLU A 8 11.55 -20.02 -5.36
CA GLU A 8 10.66 -21.12 -5.01
C GLU A 8 10.17 -20.94 -3.58
N VAL A 9 8.86 -21.09 -3.39
CA VAL A 9 8.20 -20.87 -2.10
C VAL A 9 7.56 -22.18 -1.66
N SER A 10 7.90 -22.64 -0.46
CA SER A 10 7.29 -23.85 0.10
C SER A 10 5.82 -23.64 0.50
N PRO A 11 5.04 -24.70 0.73
CA PRO A 11 3.85 -24.61 1.57
C PRO A 11 4.16 -23.93 2.90
N VAL A 12 3.16 -23.26 3.48
CA VAL A 12 3.22 -22.79 4.85
C VAL A 12 3.00 -23.98 5.77
N ILE A 13 3.83 -24.12 6.80
CA ILE A 13 3.72 -25.24 7.73
C ILE A 13 3.40 -24.71 9.12
N ARG A 14 2.21 -25.03 9.61
CA ARG A 14 1.73 -24.66 10.94
C ARG A 14 2.21 -25.67 11.98
N GLN A 15 2.78 -25.17 13.06
CA GLN A 15 3.09 -25.92 14.26
C GLN A 15 2.76 -25.07 15.49
N ASP A 16 1.79 -25.54 16.29
CA ASP A 16 1.29 -24.82 17.45
C ASP A 16 0.79 -23.41 17.08
N GLU A 17 1.42 -22.36 17.62
CA GLU A 17 1.09 -20.94 17.39
C GLU A 17 2.03 -20.26 16.38
N THR A 18 2.87 -21.03 15.68
CA THR A 18 3.84 -20.53 14.70
C THR A 18 3.64 -21.20 13.36
N SER A 19 3.89 -20.44 12.30
CA SER A 19 3.91 -20.97 10.93
C SER A 19 5.28 -20.72 10.30
N TYR A 20 5.73 -21.63 9.45
CA TYR A 20 7.04 -21.54 8.80
C TYR A 20 6.91 -21.64 7.29
N ILE A 21 7.80 -20.96 6.58
CA ILE A 21 7.94 -21.08 5.13
C ILE A 21 9.42 -21.06 4.76
N ALA A 22 9.77 -21.70 3.65
CA ALA A 22 11.07 -21.60 3.01
C ALA A 22 10.93 -20.82 1.71
N VAL A 23 11.76 -19.79 1.56
CA VAL A 23 11.93 -19.02 0.32
C VAL A 23 13.32 -19.35 -0.22
N LYS A 24 13.36 -20.21 -1.24
CA LYS A 24 14.60 -20.60 -1.92
C LYS A 24 14.85 -19.64 -3.07
N LEU A 25 16.06 -19.10 -3.12
CA LEU A 25 16.52 -18.17 -4.14
C LEU A 25 17.66 -18.84 -4.91
N THR A 26 17.56 -18.91 -6.23
CA THR A 26 18.60 -19.48 -7.09
C THR A 26 18.97 -18.48 -8.16
N ARG A 27 20.26 -18.10 -8.21
CA ARG A 27 20.78 -17.18 -9.23
C ARG A 27 21.34 -17.98 -10.40
N ALA A 28 20.97 -17.61 -11.62
CA ALA A 28 21.47 -18.28 -12.82
C ALA A 28 23.01 -18.20 -12.94
N SER A 29 23.65 -19.26 -13.43
CA SER A 29 25.11 -19.33 -13.59
C SER A 29 25.65 -18.48 -14.73
N ASP A 30 24.82 -18.20 -15.74
CA ASP A 30 25.12 -17.44 -16.96
C ASP A 30 24.58 -16.00 -16.91
N ASP A 31 24.41 -15.46 -15.70
CA ASP A 31 23.85 -14.14 -15.46
C ASP A 31 24.80 -13.01 -15.90
N ALA A 32 24.72 -12.64 -17.18
CA ALA A 32 25.56 -11.60 -17.80
C ALA A 32 25.31 -10.17 -17.25
N SER A 33 24.24 -9.96 -16.49
CA SER A 33 23.79 -8.66 -15.98
C SER A 33 24.77 -7.98 -15.00
N VAL A 34 25.75 -8.74 -14.49
CA VAL A 34 26.76 -8.28 -13.52
C VAL A 34 27.55 -7.07 -13.98
N LYS A 35 27.89 -7.00 -15.27
CA LYS A 35 28.65 -5.87 -15.82
C LYS A 35 27.81 -4.59 -15.97
N GLU A 36 26.49 -4.73 -15.89
CA GLU A 36 25.47 -3.72 -16.19
C GLU A 36 24.75 -3.23 -14.90
N ILE A 37 25.32 -3.45 -13.71
CA ILE A 37 24.72 -3.04 -12.43
C ILE A 37 25.82 -2.41 -11.57
N ASN A 38 25.53 -1.32 -10.85
CA ASN A 38 26.40 -0.87 -9.76
C ASN A 38 26.03 -1.64 -8.50
N ILE A 39 26.75 -2.73 -8.20
CA ILE A 39 26.30 -3.78 -7.25
C ILE A 39 26.37 -3.35 -5.76
N SER A 40 26.61 -2.07 -5.43
CA SER A 40 26.46 -1.68 -4.02
C SER A 40 26.22 -0.19 -3.79
N SER A 41 25.24 0.08 -2.93
CA SER A 41 25.13 1.28 -2.12
C SER A 41 26.26 1.39 -1.06
N TYR A 42 26.86 0.25 -0.71
CA TYR A 42 27.74 0.09 0.48
C TYR A 42 29.15 -0.49 0.19
N GLY A 43 29.61 -0.49 -1.06
CA GLY A 43 30.97 -0.88 -1.44
C GLY A 43 31.18 -2.39 -1.65
N GLY A 44 31.98 -2.71 -2.68
CA GLY A 44 32.48 -4.05 -2.99
C GLY A 44 32.03 -4.56 -4.36
N ASP A 45 32.99 -4.80 -5.25
CA ASP A 45 32.80 -5.39 -6.58
C ASP A 45 32.92 -6.93 -6.51
N ASP A 46 32.24 -7.55 -5.53
CA ASP A 46 32.39 -8.98 -5.20
C ASP A 46 31.50 -9.91 -6.04
N ASN A 47 30.77 -9.38 -7.02
CA ASN A 47 29.83 -10.09 -7.88
C ASN A 47 28.79 -10.91 -7.10
N LYS A 48 28.42 -10.46 -5.89
CA LYS A 48 27.34 -11.07 -5.11
C LYS A 48 26.09 -10.22 -5.19
N LEU A 49 24.98 -10.88 -5.52
CA LEU A 49 23.67 -10.26 -5.41
C LEU A 49 23.25 -10.21 -3.94
N LYS A 50 23.07 -9.00 -3.40
CA LYS A 50 22.66 -8.75 -2.01
C LYS A 50 21.14 -8.61 -1.92
N THR A 51 20.45 -9.75 -1.84
CA THR A 51 18.97 -9.78 -1.90
C THR A 51 18.31 -9.26 -0.62
N ASP A 52 19.04 -9.24 0.50
CA ASP A 52 18.55 -8.74 1.79
C ASP A 52 18.19 -7.24 1.78
N ASN A 53 18.83 -6.44 0.92
CA ASN A 53 18.46 -5.02 0.72
C ASN A 53 17.01 -4.83 0.27
N TYR A 54 16.42 -5.86 -0.35
CA TYR A 54 15.13 -5.78 -1.05
C TYR A 54 14.09 -6.73 -0.49
N LEU A 55 14.54 -7.85 0.07
CA LEU A 55 13.68 -8.86 0.65
C LEU A 55 13.64 -8.76 2.17
N GLY A 56 14.57 -8.06 2.81
CA GLY A 56 14.71 -7.97 4.27
C GLY A 56 14.51 -6.55 4.80
N ALA A 57 14.09 -6.44 6.06
CA ALA A 57 13.90 -5.15 6.71
C ALA A 57 15.26 -4.45 6.98
N PRO A 58 15.44 -3.16 6.65
CA PRO A 58 16.68 -2.44 6.92
C PRO A 58 16.82 -2.27 8.43
N THR A 59 17.81 -2.91 9.05
CA THR A 59 18.07 -2.70 10.49
C THR A 59 19.54 -2.39 10.74
N THR A 60 19.77 -1.52 11.74
CA THR A 60 21.07 -1.29 12.38
C THR A 60 21.47 -2.44 13.33
N TYR A 61 20.64 -3.49 13.45
CA TYR A 61 20.75 -4.57 14.45
C TYR A 61 20.96 -5.96 13.82
N GLY A 62 21.97 -6.08 12.96
CA GLY A 62 22.69 -7.34 12.74
C GLY A 62 22.05 -8.38 11.80
N PRO A 63 22.82 -9.44 11.47
CA PRO A 63 22.41 -10.55 10.58
C PRO A 63 21.16 -11.28 11.09
N GLY A 64 20.30 -11.79 10.19
CA GLY A 64 19.12 -12.58 10.57
C GLY A 64 17.79 -12.19 9.93
N ILE A 65 17.73 -11.15 9.10
CA ILE A 65 16.45 -10.69 8.52
C ILE A 65 15.98 -11.51 7.31
N GLY A 66 16.88 -12.26 6.66
CA GLY A 66 16.54 -13.08 5.50
C GLY A 66 15.66 -12.34 4.48
N ALA A 67 14.57 -13.00 4.08
CA ALA A 67 13.54 -12.45 3.19
C ALA A 67 12.30 -11.95 3.96
N SER A 68 12.48 -11.30 5.11
CA SER A 68 11.42 -10.94 6.06
C SER A 68 10.30 -10.01 5.54
N TRP A 69 10.51 -9.29 4.45
CA TRP A 69 9.45 -8.51 3.80
C TRP A 69 8.49 -9.35 2.96
N THR A 70 8.75 -10.65 2.82
CA THR A 70 7.76 -11.60 2.34
C THR A 70 6.50 -11.53 3.21
N LYS A 71 5.33 -11.41 2.58
CA LYS A 71 4.02 -11.36 3.25
C LYS A 71 3.19 -12.58 2.92
N LEU A 72 2.41 -13.03 3.90
CA LEU A 72 1.32 -13.98 3.67
C LEU A 72 0.01 -13.20 3.65
N LEU A 73 -0.76 -13.36 2.58
CA LEU A 73 -1.99 -12.62 2.32
C LEU A 73 -3.17 -13.58 2.29
N ASP A 74 -4.11 -13.40 3.20
CA ASP A 74 -5.46 -13.94 3.10
C ASP A 74 -6.35 -12.85 2.52
N LEU A 75 -6.32 -12.74 1.20
CA LEU A 75 -7.01 -11.69 0.46
C LEU A 75 -8.52 -11.79 0.64
N GLY A 76 -9.09 -13.01 0.72
CA GLY A 76 -10.52 -13.23 0.89
C GLY A 76 -11.06 -12.65 2.21
N SER A 77 -10.26 -12.71 3.27
CA SER A 77 -10.60 -12.09 4.56
C SER A 77 -9.95 -10.73 4.78
N GLY A 78 -9.18 -10.22 3.82
CA GLY A 78 -8.44 -8.95 3.92
C GLY A 78 -7.44 -8.93 5.07
N ARG A 79 -6.63 -9.98 5.24
CA ARG A 79 -5.64 -10.10 6.33
C ARG A 79 -4.23 -10.32 5.78
N VAL A 80 -3.24 -9.77 6.48
CA VAL A 80 -1.82 -9.96 6.18
C VAL A 80 -1.05 -10.40 7.42
N TRP A 81 -0.17 -11.39 7.25
CA TRP A 81 0.85 -11.74 8.23
C TRP A 81 2.21 -11.20 7.77
N SER A 82 2.89 -10.53 8.69
CA SER A 82 4.30 -10.15 8.55
C SER A 82 5.20 -11.21 9.17
N ALA A 83 6.39 -11.39 8.61
CA ALA A 83 7.37 -12.29 9.20
C ALA A 83 7.74 -11.80 10.61
N VAL A 84 7.68 -12.73 11.57
CA VAL A 84 8.08 -12.54 12.96
C VAL A 84 9.60 -12.68 13.08
N ASP A 85 10.18 -13.60 12.32
CA ASP A 85 11.61 -13.90 12.32
C ASP A 85 12.06 -14.40 10.95
N GLY A 86 13.34 -14.25 10.66
CA GLY A 86 13.97 -14.67 9.42
C GLY A 86 15.26 -15.44 9.67
N SER A 87 15.64 -16.30 8.74
CA SER A 87 16.93 -16.97 8.77
C SER A 87 17.85 -16.45 7.68
N GLY A 88 19.14 -16.69 7.89
CA GLY A 88 20.19 -16.23 7.01
C GLY A 88 20.79 -14.93 7.53
N ALA A 89 22.13 -14.85 7.48
CA ALA A 89 22.83 -13.66 7.93
C ALA A 89 22.61 -12.50 6.96
N PHE A 90 23.35 -12.52 5.84
CA PHE A 90 23.08 -11.71 4.66
C PHE A 90 22.77 -12.65 3.50
N LEU A 91 21.75 -12.35 2.70
CA LEU A 91 21.34 -13.20 1.59
C LEU A 91 22.12 -12.83 0.33
N TYR A 92 23.36 -13.32 0.29
CA TYR A 92 24.29 -13.11 -0.81
C TYR A 92 24.30 -14.29 -1.77
N LEU A 93 24.16 -14.01 -3.06
CA LEU A 93 24.15 -15.02 -4.12
C LEU A 93 25.21 -14.73 -5.18
N SER A 94 26.19 -15.62 -5.32
CA SER A 94 27.09 -15.64 -6.49
C SER A 94 26.36 -16.28 -7.69
N PRO A 95 26.84 -16.11 -8.93
CA PRO A 95 26.26 -16.79 -10.09
C PRO A 95 26.26 -18.31 -9.92
N GLY A 96 25.12 -18.95 -10.15
CA GLY A 96 24.95 -20.40 -10.01
C GLY A 96 24.74 -20.90 -8.57
N GLU A 97 24.76 -20.00 -7.58
CA GLU A 97 24.48 -20.36 -6.20
C GLU A 97 22.98 -20.33 -5.89
N GLU A 98 22.62 -21.12 -4.88
CA GLU A 98 21.30 -21.09 -4.25
C GLU A 98 21.45 -20.81 -2.75
N THR A 99 20.43 -20.16 -2.19
CA THR A 99 20.30 -19.96 -0.75
C THR A 99 18.83 -20.11 -0.36
N THR A 100 18.55 -20.33 0.93
CA THR A 100 17.18 -20.45 1.44
C THR A 100 17.03 -19.56 2.67
N ALA A 101 16.04 -18.68 2.62
CA ALA A 101 15.56 -17.94 3.77
C ALA A 101 14.37 -18.70 4.36
N TYR A 102 14.49 -19.15 5.60
CA TYR A 102 13.38 -19.65 6.38
C TYR A 102 12.77 -18.48 7.14
N LEU A 103 11.45 -18.36 7.09
CA LEU A 103 10.73 -17.31 7.82
C LEU A 103 9.76 -17.94 8.79
N SER A 104 9.53 -17.28 9.92
CA SER A 104 8.44 -17.61 10.82
C SER A 104 7.39 -16.53 10.83
N PHE A 105 6.14 -16.93 11.03
CA PHE A 105 4.97 -16.08 11.18
C PHE A 105 4.21 -16.55 12.41
N GLY A 106 3.24 -15.75 12.87
CA GLY A 106 2.23 -16.30 13.76
C GLY A 106 1.41 -17.41 13.11
N LYS A 107 0.49 -17.98 13.88
CA LYS A 107 -0.42 -19.00 13.40
C LYS A 107 -1.22 -18.51 12.20
N VAL A 108 -1.08 -19.22 11.08
CA VAL A 108 -1.92 -19.04 9.90
C VAL A 108 -3.11 -19.98 10.05
N ASP A 109 -4.30 -19.40 10.08
CA ASP A 109 -5.56 -20.07 10.39
C ASP A 109 -6.42 -20.34 9.14
N THR A 110 -5.80 -20.33 7.97
CA THR A 110 -6.41 -20.63 6.67
C THR A 110 -5.80 -21.89 6.06
N ASP A 111 -6.46 -22.47 5.05
CA ASP A 111 -5.97 -23.65 4.31
C ASP A 111 -4.98 -23.29 3.19
N SER A 112 -5.00 -22.03 2.75
CA SER A 112 -4.09 -21.49 1.72
C SER A 112 -3.88 -19.99 1.92
N VAL A 113 -2.76 -19.47 1.44
CA VAL A 113 -2.44 -18.04 1.43
C VAL A 113 -1.73 -17.66 0.13
N THR A 114 -1.92 -16.42 -0.30
CA THR A 114 -1.07 -15.82 -1.34
C THR A 114 0.19 -15.27 -0.70
N VAL A 115 1.34 -15.73 -1.16
CA VAL A 115 2.65 -15.24 -0.74
C VAL A 115 3.09 -14.15 -1.69
N MET A 116 3.33 -12.95 -1.16
CA MET A 116 4.00 -11.86 -1.88
C MET A 116 5.47 -11.89 -1.52
N VAL A 117 6.33 -12.10 -2.52
CA VAL A 117 7.78 -11.97 -2.38
C VAL A 117 8.21 -10.72 -3.15
N PRO A 118 8.73 -9.67 -2.47
CA PRO A 118 9.15 -8.44 -3.13
C PRO A 118 10.08 -8.71 -4.32
N MET A 119 9.91 -7.97 -5.41
CA MET A 119 10.66 -8.09 -6.66
C MET A 119 10.60 -9.46 -7.36
N ALA A 120 9.77 -10.38 -6.90
CA ALA A 120 9.62 -11.72 -7.50
C ALA A 120 8.19 -11.97 -7.96
N GLY A 121 7.20 -11.59 -7.15
CA GLY A 121 5.78 -11.67 -7.52
C GLY A 121 4.92 -12.34 -6.46
N PHE A 122 3.82 -12.93 -6.92
CA PHE A 122 2.80 -13.55 -6.08
C PHE A 122 2.67 -15.04 -6.41
N THR A 123 2.51 -15.87 -5.39
CA THR A 123 2.19 -17.29 -5.57
C THR A 123 1.27 -17.78 -4.46
N THR A 124 0.27 -18.59 -4.79
CA THR A 124 -0.62 -19.18 -3.77
C THR A 124 -0.07 -20.52 -3.33
N VAL A 125 0.06 -20.71 -2.02
CA VAL A 125 0.57 -21.95 -1.43
C VAL A 125 -0.43 -22.52 -0.42
N SER A 126 -0.42 -23.84 -0.26
CA SER A 126 -1.19 -24.52 0.78
C SER A 126 -0.60 -24.27 2.17
N VAL A 127 -1.46 -24.32 3.18
CA VAL A 127 -1.09 -24.33 4.60
C VAL A 127 -1.27 -25.76 5.11
N LEU A 128 -0.22 -26.34 5.67
CA LEU A 128 -0.18 -27.74 6.14
C LEU A 128 0.12 -27.76 7.64
N ASP A 129 -0.52 -28.67 8.38
CA ASP A 129 -0.08 -28.99 9.74
C ASP A 129 1.24 -29.76 9.71
N ALA A 130 2.06 -29.61 10.77
CA ALA A 130 3.39 -30.20 10.85
C ALA A 130 3.45 -31.73 10.58
N ASN A 131 2.41 -32.47 10.96
CA ASN A 131 2.33 -33.90 10.69
C ASN A 131 2.15 -34.20 9.20
N ASP A 132 1.35 -33.41 8.50
CA ASP A 132 1.09 -33.59 7.06
C ASP A 132 2.25 -33.07 6.23
N ALA A 133 2.90 -31.98 6.64
CA ALA A 133 4.18 -31.54 6.06
C ALA A 133 5.24 -32.64 6.15
N LYS A 134 5.35 -33.33 7.30
CA LYS A 134 6.27 -34.46 7.48
C LYS A 134 5.92 -35.63 6.54
N LYS A 135 4.63 -35.94 6.34
CA LYS A 135 4.18 -36.96 5.37
C LYS A 135 4.51 -36.56 3.92
N ALA A 136 4.46 -35.26 3.61
CA ALA A 136 4.85 -34.70 2.32
C ALA A 136 6.39 -34.58 2.15
N GLY A 137 7.19 -35.04 3.12
CA GLY A 137 8.65 -35.00 3.07
C GLY A 137 9.26 -33.63 3.40
N ILE A 138 8.46 -32.68 3.89
CA ILE A 138 8.93 -31.34 4.25
C ILE A 138 9.29 -31.30 5.73
N ASN A 139 10.58 -31.10 6.04
CA ASN A 139 11.11 -31.15 7.39
C ASN A 139 11.36 -29.75 7.97
N LEU A 140 10.71 -29.44 9.09
CA LEU A 140 10.87 -28.18 9.83
C LEU A 140 12.18 -28.06 10.62
N THR A 141 12.93 -29.16 10.80
CA THR A 141 14.13 -29.18 11.64
C THR A 141 15.16 -28.16 11.15
N THR A 142 15.42 -28.12 9.85
CA THR A 142 16.35 -27.17 9.24
C THR A 142 15.88 -25.73 9.44
N ALA A 143 14.59 -25.44 9.17
CA ALA A 143 14.02 -24.11 9.35
C ALA A 143 14.23 -23.59 10.78
N LYS A 144 13.91 -24.42 11.78
CA LYS A 144 14.08 -24.08 13.20
C LYS A 144 15.54 -23.89 13.60
N GLN A 145 16.44 -24.74 13.09
CA GLN A 145 17.86 -24.64 13.37
C GLN A 145 18.46 -23.35 12.77
N GLU A 146 18.09 -23.00 11.53
CA GLU A 146 18.57 -21.79 10.87
C GLU A 146 18.03 -20.52 11.54
N LEU A 147 16.74 -20.48 11.91
CA LEU A 147 16.14 -19.37 12.66
C LEU A 147 16.82 -19.19 14.04
N ALA A 148 17.13 -20.29 14.73
CA ALA A 148 17.77 -20.24 16.05
C ALA A 148 19.21 -19.70 16.04
N LYS A 149 19.88 -19.61 14.89
CA LYS A 149 21.26 -19.08 14.80
C LYS A 149 21.32 -17.58 15.06
N TRP A 150 20.25 -16.86 14.72
CA TRP A 150 20.18 -15.40 14.82
C TRP A 150 18.83 -14.96 15.41
N PRO A 151 18.57 -15.25 16.70
CA PRO A 151 17.25 -15.09 17.31
C PRO A 151 16.94 -13.62 17.61
N ASN A 152 16.61 -12.83 16.59
CA ASN A 152 16.18 -11.44 16.71
C ASN A 152 14.78 -11.30 16.12
N ALA A 153 13.75 -11.43 16.96
CA ALA A 153 12.37 -11.22 16.53
C ALA A 153 12.20 -9.82 15.92
N ILE A 154 11.86 -9.78 14.63
CA ILE A 154 11.61 -8.57 13.84
C ILE A 154 10.40 -7.84 14.40
N THR A 155 9.41 -8.60 14.85
CA THR A 155 8.26 -8.10 15.60
C THR A 155 7.80 -9.14 16.62
N LYS A 156 7.27 -8.67 17.75
CA LYS A 156 6.63 -9.54 18.75
C LYS A 156 5.15 -9.79 18.45
N ASN A 157 4.57 -9.07 17.50
CA ASN A 157 3.17 -9.26 17.13
C ASN A 157 3.05 -10.42 16.15
N THR A 158 2.40 -11.49 16.59
CA THR A 158 2.16 -12.68 15.78
C THR A 158 0.77 -12.69 15.14
N ALA A 159 -0.13 -11.80 15.55
CA ALA A 159 -1.47 -11.75 14.98
C ALA A 159 -1.45 -11.17 13.57
N PRO A 160 -2.28 -11.69 12.64
CA PRO A 160 -2.53 -10.99 11.39
C PRO A 160 -3.16 -9.62 11.66
N VAL A 161 -2.90 -8.68 10.76
CA VAL A 161 -3.54 -7.38 10.74
C VAL A 161 -4.44 -7.25 9.51
N ALA A 162 -5.38 -6.32 9.55
CA ALA A 162 -6.22 -6.02 8.40
C ALA A 162 -5.38 -5.40 7.27
N ILE A 163 -5.69 -5.79 6.04
CA ILE A 163 -5.28 -5.07 4.84
C ILE A 163 -6.26 -3.91 4.68
N GLU A 164 -5.74 -2.70 4.82
CA GLU A 164 -6.49 -1.46 4.81
C GLU A 164 -6.49 -0.81 3.42
N ARG A 165 -7.41 0.14 3.25
CA ARG A 165 -7.62 0.83 1.97
C ARG A 165 -7.59 2.33 2.20
N TYR A 166 -6.97 3.03 1.26
CA TYR A 166 -6.94 4.48 1.24
C TYR A 166 -7.36 5.00 -0.15
N THR A 167 -8.32 5.92 -0.18
CA THR A 167 -8.72 6.63 -1.39
C THR A 167 -8.79 8.13 -1.16
N ARG A 168 -8.64 8.91 -2.24
CA ARG A 168 -8.75 10.38 -2.22
C ARG A 168 -9.49 10.86 -3.46
N ALA A 169 -10.43 11.78 -3.30
CA ALA A 169 -11.08 12.42 -4.44
C ALA A 169 -10.07 13.22 -5.28
N LEU A 170 -10.29 13.27 -6.59
CA LEU A 170 -9.37 13.94 -7.52
C LEU A 170 -9.25 15.46 -7.37
N ASP A 171 -10.25 16.07 -6.74
CA ASP A 171 -10.30 17.49 -6.38
C ASP A 171 -9.88 17.75 -4.94
N ASP A 172 -9.34 16.74 -4.26
CA ASP A 172 -8.93 16.77 -2.85
C ASP A 172 -10.06 17.10 -1.86
N SER A 173 -11.32 17.03 -2.31
CA SER A 173 -12.49 17.31 -1.46
C SER A 173 -12.65 16.31 -0.32
N THR A 174 -12.22 15.07 -0.54
CA THR A 174 -12.29 13.99 0.45
C THR A 174 -11.12 13.03 0.41
N SER A 175 -10.89 12.39 1.55
CA SER A 175 -10.13 11.15 1.65
C SER A 175 -10.89 10.12 2.47
N THR A 176 -10.72 8.83 2.15
CA THR A 176 -11.36 7.72 2.86
C THR A 176 -10.30 6.74 3.31
N HIS A 177 -10.22 6.53 4.63
CA HIS A 177 -9.44 5.47 5.25
C HIS A 177 -10.39 4.35 5.68
N ALA A 178 -10.25 3.16 5.12
CA ALA A 178 -11.00 1.97 5.54
C ALA A 178 -10.05 0.98 6.19
N GLY A 179 -10.03 0.98 7.52
CA GLY A 179 -9.28 0.04 8.33
C GLY A 179 -10.07 -1.21 8.66
N GLY A 180 -9.56 -2.08 9.54
CA GLY A 180 -10.22 -3.35 9.90
C GLY A 180 -11.45 -3.21 10.83
N LYS A 181 -11.62 -2.05 11.47
CA LYS A 181 -12.69 -1.80 12.45
C LYS A 181 -13.61 -0.65 12.07
N ASP A 182 -13.04 0.38 11.45
CA ASP A 182 -13.74 1.59 11.11
C ASP A 182 -13.41 2.06 9.69
N ILE A 183 -14.27 2.94 9.20
CA ILE A 183 -14.07 3.72 7.99
C ILE A 183 -14.15 5.18 8.39
N THR A 184 -13.10 5.94 8.12
CA THR A 184 -13.05 7.37 8.35
C THR A 184 -13.00 8.11 7.02
N VAL A 185 -14.01 8.94 6.77
CA VAL A 185 -14.07 9.83 5.61
C VAL A 185 -13.79 11.25 6.08
N THR A 186 -12.75 11.87 5.55
CA THR A 186 -12.39 13.26 5.85
C THR A 186 -12.88 14.15 4.72
N LEU A 187 -13.65 15.19 5.06
CA LEU A 187 -14.11 16.23 4.14
C LEU A 187 -13.26 17.48 4.33
N ALA A 188 -12.52 17.88 3.30
CA ALA A 188 -11.75 19.13 3.32
C ALA A 188 -12.72 20.33 3.26
N SER A 189 -12.69 21.19 4.26
CA SER A 189 -13.74 22.22 4.39
C SER A 189 -13.68 23.27 3.29
N ASP A 190 -12.50 23.55 2.76
CA ASP A 190 -12.28 24.56 1.71
C ASP A 190 -12.97 24.21 0.39
N VAL A 191 -13.25 22.93 0.17
CA VAL A 191 -13.92 22.42 -1.04
C VAL A 191 -15.36 22.07 -0.74
N THR A 192 -15.66 21.63 0.49
CA THR A 192 -16.97 21.08 0.86
C THR A 192 -17.93 22.10 1.46
N PHE A 193 -17.45 23.25 1.91
CA PHE A 193 -18.28 24.34 2.43
C PHE A 193 -18.02 25.66 1.69
N ALA A 194 -19.04 26.51 1.61
CA ALA A 194 -18.82 27.91 1.24
C ALA A 194 -17.93 28.60 2.29
N SER A 195 -17.15 29.61 1.84
CA SER A 195 -16.20 30.33 2.69
C SER A 195 -16.89 30.85 3.96
N ASP A 196 -16.28 30.57 5.11
CA ASP A 196 -16.76 30.95 6.45
C ASP A 196 -18.23 30.56 6.73
N SER A 197 -18.72 29.50 6.08
CA SER A 197 -20.09 29.00 6.20
C SER A 197 -20.15 27.51 6.54
N ALA A 198 -21.35 27.04 6.85
CA ALA A 198 -21.73 25.64 6.97
C ALA A 198 -22.60 25.16 5.79
N ASP A 199 -22.75 25.98 4.75
CA ASP A 199 -23.46 25.62 3.52
C ASP A 199 -22.63 24.62 2.69
N LEU A 200 -23.19 23.44 2.45
CA LEU A 200 -22.54 22.37 1.68
C LEU A 200 -22.50 22.71 0.19
N THR A 201 -21.35 22.47 -0.44
CA THR A 201 -21.17 22.61 -1.89
C THR A 201 -21.73 21.40 -2.64
N SER A 202 -21.82 21.50 -3.98
CA SER A 202 -22.15 20.34 -4.83
C SER A 202 -21.11 19.23 -4.76
N ALA A 203 -19.83 19.57 -4.55
CA ALA A 203 -18.77 18.60 -4.32
C ALA A 203 -19.04 17.82 -3.02
N ALA A 204 -19.37 18.52 -1.93
CA ALA A 204 -19.75 17.87 -0.67
C ALA A 204 -20.95 16.94 -0.84
N ASP A 205 -21.96 17.35 -1.61
CA ASP A 205 -23.14 16.51 -1.88
C ASP A 205 -22.79 15.19 -2.58
N ALA A 206 -21.94 15.24 -3.60
CA ALA A 206 -21.47 14.05 -4.32
C ALA A 206 -20.75 13.09 -3.36
N GLN A 207 -19.91 13.62 -2.48
CA GLN A 207 -19.14 12.83 -1.54
C GLN A 207 -20.00 12.22 -0.42
N LEU A 208 -20.97 12.96 0.10
CA LEU A 208 -21.90 12.43 1.10
C LEU A 208 -22.81 11.32 0.55
N LYS A 209 -23.05 11.29 -0.77
CA LYS A 209 -23.69 10.12 -1.43
C LYS A 209 -22.79 8.88 -1.39
N THR A 210 -21.48 9.03 -1.55
CA THR A 210 -20.51 7.94 -1.37
C THR A 210 -20.54 7.42 0.07
N VAL A 211 -20.53 8.32 1.06
CA VAL A 211 -20.66 7.96 2.49
C VAL A 211 -21.98 7.22 2.77
N SER A 212 -23.10 7.73 2.21
CA SER A 212 -24.41 7.07 2.29
C SER A 212 -24.38 5.64 1.73
N ALA A 213 -23.73 5.44 0.57
CA ALA A 213 -23.54 4.11 0.01
C ALA A 213 -22.70 3.21 0.94
N GLN A 214 -21.66 3.72 1.59
CA GLN A 214 -20.89 2.96 2.58
C GLN A 214 -21.73 2.57 3.80
N LEU A 215 -22.53 3.49 4.35
CA LEU A 215 -23.46 3.19 5.45
C LEU A 215 -24.42 2.04 5.07
N GLY A 216 -24.91 2.04 3.82
CA GLY A 216 -25.79 0.99 3.29
C GLY A 216 -25.15 -0.40 3.19
N ARG A 217 -23.81 -0.49 3.15
CA ARG A 217 -23.08 -1.77 3.11
C ARG A 217 -23.05 -2.48 4.46
N TYR A 218 -23.38 -1.77 5.54
CA TYR A 218 -23.41 -2.30 6.90
C TYR A 218 -24.84 -2.23 7.44
N PRO A 219 -25.73 -3.13 6.99
CA PRO A 219 -27.14 -3.10 7.37
C PRO A 219 -27.38 -3.42 8.85
N ASP A 220 -26.38 -3.95 9.57
CA ASP A 220 -26.42 -4.16 11.02
C ASP A 220 -26.12 -2.87 11.80
N GLY A 221 -25.73 -1.80 11.09
CA GLY A 221 -25.39 -0.51 11.69
C GLY A 221 -24.14 -0.56 12.58
N GLY A 222 -24.07 0.35 13.53
CA GLY A 222 -22.88 0.57 14.35
C GLY A 222 -22.87 1.96 14.98
N THR A 223 -21.70 2.53 15.19
CA THR A 223 -21.56 3.94 15.59
C THR A 223 -21.22 4.81 14.39
N LEU A 224 -21.81 6.00 14.34
CA LEU A 224 -21.49 7.04 13.36
C LEU A 224 -21.08 8.30 14.14
N THR A 225 -19.84 8.73 13.98
CA THR A 225 -19.31 9.92 14.63
C THR A 225 -19.00 10.97 13.57
N ILE A 226 -19.48 12.20 13.77
CA ILE A 226 -19.22 13.33 12.88
C ILE A 226 -18.58 14.45 13.69
N VAL A 227 -17.33 14.77 13.39
CA VAL A 227 -16.55 15.78 14.12
C VAL A 227 -16.11 16.89 13.18
N GLY A 228 -16.50 18.12 13.49
CA GLY A 228 -16.02 19.30 12.78
C GLY A 228 -14.79 19.90 13.44
N HIS A 229 -13.89 20.46 12.62
CA HIS A 229 -12.69 21.15 13.07
C HIS A 229 -12.42 22.43 12.26
N THR A 230 -11.66 23.35 12.84
CA THR A 230 -11.21 24.60 12.21
C THR A 230 -9.69 24.74 12.29
N ASP A 231 -9.16 25.80 11.69
CA ASP A 231 -7.78 26.27 11.90
C ASP A 231 -7.70 27.22 13.11
N ASP A 232 -6.51 27.79 13.32
CA ASP A 232 -6.11 28.66 14.43
C ASP A 232 -6.36 30.17 14.18
N ILE A 233 -7.18 30.54 13.19
CA ILE A 233 -7.28 31.95 12.74
C ILE A 233 -8.29 32.77 13.56
N GLN A 234 -9.45 32.22 13.87
CA GLN A 234 -10.52 32.90 14.62
C GLN A 234 -10.46 32.56 16.11
N ASP A 235 -11.24 33.25 16.93
CA ASP A 235 -11.28 32.92 18.36
C ASP A 235 -11.92 31.55 18.64
N ASP A 236 -11.52 30.91 19.74
CA ASP A 236 -11.96 29.57 20.14
C ASP A 236 -13.49 29.42 20.13
N ALA A 237 -14.24 30.43 20.58
CA ALA A 237 -15.70 30.34 20.69
C ALA A 237 -16.36 30.39 19.31
N TYR A 238 -15.83 31.23 18.41
CA TYR A 238 -16.23 31.26 17.01
C TYR A 238 -15.95 29.93 16.32
N ASN A 239 -14.71 29.45 16.44
CA ASN A 239 -14.22 28.20 15.86
C ASN A 239 -15.03 26.98 16.35
N GLN A 240 -15.32 26.93 17.65
CA GLN A 240 -16.19 25.92 18.24
C GLN A 240 -17.59 25.95 17.60
N THR A 241 -18.21 27.13 17.50
CA THR A 241 -19.54 27.28 16.92
C THR A 241 -19.57 26.89 15.44
N LEU A 242 -18.57 27.31 14.65
CA LEU A 242 -18.51 27.01 13.22
C LEU A 242 -18.31 25.51 12.97
N SER A 243 -17.40 24.88 13.71
CA SER A 243 -17.16 23.44 13.58
C SER A 243 -18.40 22.61 13.92
N GLU A 244 -19.15 22.96 14.97
CA GLU A 244 -20.43 22.33 15.32
C GLU A 244 -21.47 22.48 14.22
N LYS A 245 -21.60 23.67 13.62
CA LYS A 245 -22.54 23.92 12.52
C LYS A 245 -22.22 23.05 11.30
N ARG A 246 -20.94 22.96 10.91
CA ARG A 246 -20.49 22.13 9.78
C ARG A 246 -20.77 20.65 10.01
N ALA A 247 -20.46 20.14 11.21
CA ALA A 247 -20.75 18.75 11.57
C ALA A 247 -22.26 18.44 11.53
N ASN A 248 -23.10 19.36 12.02
CA ASN A 248 -24.57 19.22 11.95
C ASN A 248 -25.12 19.29 10.52
N ALA A 249 -24.54 20.13 9.65
CA ALA A 249 -24.93 20.20 8.24
C ALA A 249 -24.68 18.86 7.53
N VAL A 250 -23.52 18.25 7.77
CA VAL A 250 -23.16 16.91 7.26
C VAL A 250 -24.16 15.85 7.75
N LYS A 251 -24.44 15.81 9.06
CA LYS A 251 -25.42 14.89 9.65
C LYS A 251 -26.79 15.02 8.98
N THR A 252 -27.29 16.26 8.90
CA THR A 252 -28.60 16.57 8.28
C THR A 252 -28.66 16.09 6.85
N ARG A 253 -27.57 16.27 6.09
CA ARG A 253 -27.52 15.82 4.71
C ARG A 253 -27.50 14.29 4.60
N LEU A 254 -26.76 13.59 5.46
CA LEU A 254 -26.75 12.13 5.49
C LEU A 254 -28.14 11.56 5.81
N GLU A 255 -28.87 12.15 6.76
CA GLU A 255 -30.26 11.76 7.09
C GLU A 255 -31.23 11.93 5.91
N GLN A 256 -30.97 12.87 5.01
CA GLN A 256 -31.74 13.04 3.78
C GLN A 256 -31.38 12.01 2.69
N LEU A 257 -30.16 11.47 2.74
CA LEU A 257 -29.65 10.51 1.75
C LEU A 257 -29.93 9.06 2.13
N THR A 258 -29.99 8.73 3.43
CA THR A 258 -30.23 7.37 3.93
C THR A 258 -30.75 7.37 5.37
N SER A 259 -31.39 6.27 5.78
CA SER A 259 -31.79 6.08 7.19
C SER A 259 -30.56 5.78 8.05
N LEU A 260 -30.50 6.47 9.20
CA LEU A 260 -29.47 6.29 10.22
C LEU A 260 -29.99 5.55 11.46
N ASP A 261 -31.18 4.94 11.42
CA ASP A 261 -31.83 4.36 12.61
C ASP A 261 -31.01 3.25 13.30
N LYS A 262 -30.14 2.58 12.54
CA LYS A 262 -29.24 1.54 13.04
C LYS A 262 -27.86 2.08 13.44
N TRP A 263 -27.63 3.36 13.22
CA TRP A 263 -26.37 4.04 13.50
C TRP A 263 -26.53 4.92 14.74
N GLN A 264 -25.81 4.57 15.80
CA GLN A 264 -25.69 5.42 16.98
C GLN A 264 -24.88 6.65 16.59
N THR A 265 -25.60 7.72 16.23
CA THR A 265 -25.03 8.90 15.60
C THR A 265 -24.67 9.93 16.67
N SER A 266 -23.42 10.37 16.67
CA SER A 266 -22.90 11.44 17.54
C SER A 266 -22.30 12.55 16.67
N VAL A 267 -22.53 13.81 17.07
CA VAL A 267 -22.07 14.99 16.34
C VAL A 267 -21.44 15.96 17.31
N SER A 268 -20.24 16.46 17.00
CA SER A 268 -19.54 17.45 17.81
C SER A 268 -18.69 18.38 16.95
N GLY A 269 -18.43 19.59 17.43
CA GLY A 269 -17.35 20.43 16.94
C GLY A 269 -16.20 20.45 17.94
N LYS A 270 -14.98 20.67 17.45
CA LYS A 270 -13.77 20.77 18.26
C LYS A 270 -13.05 22.10 18.11
N GLY A 271 -13.57 22.99 17.26
CA GLY A 271 -12.85 24.19 16.84
C GLY A 271 -11.42 23.84 16.43
N GLU A 272 -10.46 24.58 16.98
CA GLU A 272 -9.02 24.41 16.75
C GLU A 272 -8.32 23.47 17.76
N SER A 273 -9.05 22.95 18.75
CA SER A 273 -8.45 22.26 19.91
C SER A 273 -7.81 20.91 19.59
N GLU A 274 -8.20 20.29 18.48
CA GLU A 274 -7.69 19.01 17.98
C GLU A 274 -7.18 19.19 16.53
N PRO A 275 -6.03 19.85 16.32
CA PRO A 275 -5.46 20.04 15.00
C PRO A 275 -4.90 18.72 14.45
N LYS A 276 -5.12 18.44 13.17
CA LYS A 276 -4.53 17.31 12.45
C LYS A 276 -3.01 17.50 12.31
N ILE A 277 -2.61 18.71 11.92
CA ILE A 277 -1.20 19.12 11.80
C ILE A 277 -0.96 20.27 12.77
N LYS A 278 -0.03 20.07 13.73
CA LYS A 278 0.37 21.09 14.70
C LYS A 278 1.39 22.05 14.09
N ASP A 279 0.92 22.88 13.18
CA ASP A 279 1.71 23.91 12.49
C ASP A 279 0.79 25.07 12.08
N THR A 280 1.38 26.23 11.79
CA THR A 280 0.69 27.48 11.44
C THR A 280 0.89 27.87 9.97
N SER A 281 1.39 26.96 9.14
CA SER A 281 1.47 27.13 7.69
C SER A 281 0.07 27.10 7.06
N ASP A 282 -0.10 27.70 5.88
CA ASP A 282 -1.40 27.72 5.20
C ASP A 282 -1.84 26.31 4.79
N GLU A 283 -0.88 25.45 4.45
CA GLU A 283 -1.11 24.02 4.20
C GLU A 283 -1.63 23.29 5.46
N ALA A 284 -1.02 23.53 6.61
CA ALA A 284 -1.47 22.95 7.88
C ALA A 284 -2.87 23.44 8.26
N ARG A 285 -3.14 24.73 8.08
CA ARG A 285 -4.47 25.32 8.31
C ARG A 285 -5.52 24.69 7.39
N ALA A 286 -5.23 24.53 6.10
CA ALA A 286 -6.13 23.85 5.16
C ALA A 286 -6.43 22.41 5.60
N ALA A 287 -5.41 21.65 6.04
CA ALA A 287 -5.61 20.30 6.56
C ALA A 287 -6.42 20.28 7.88
N ASN A 288 -6.28 21.30 8.73
CA ASN A 288 -6.99 21.42 10.00
C ASN A 288 -8.47 21.80 9.83
N ARG A 289 -8.82 22.53 8.76
CA ARG A 289 -10.21 22.83 8.38
C ARG A 289 -10.88 21.60 7.75
N ARG A 290 -11.39 20.67 8.56
CA ARG A 290 -12.06 19.44 8.07
C ARG A 290 -13.32 19.07 8.83
N VAL A 291 -14.10 18.16 8.24
CA VAL A 291 -15.09 17.35 8.96
C VAL A 291 -14.72 15.88 8.82
N GLU A 292 -14.59 15.17 9.93
CA GLU A 292 -14.31 13.73 9.97
C GLU A 292 -15.61 12.97 10.23
N ILE A 293 -15.88 11.97 9.38
CA ILE A 293 -17.03 11.08 9.50
C ILE A 293 -16.50 9.67 9.71
N THR A 294 -16.66 9.14 10.92
CA THR A 294 -16.19 7.79 11.29
C THR A 294 -17.36 6.84 11.45
N LEU A 295 -17.34 5.77 10.67
CA LEU A 295 -18.27 4.65 10.74
C LEU A 295 -17.56 3.50 11.46
N THR A 296 -18.13 2.96 12.53
CA THR A 296 -17.64 1.74 13.17
C THR A 296 -18.76 0.70 13.14
N PRO A 297 -18.83 -0.14 12.09
CA PRO A 297 -19.86 -1.16 11.97
C PRO A 297 -19.77 -2.20 13.11
N THR A 298 -20.92 -2.67 13.59
CA THR A 298 -21.00 -3.67 14.67
C THR A 298 -20.23 -4.96 14.36
N GLY A 299 -20.10 -5.31 13.07
CA GLY A 299 -19.38 -6.50 12.60
C GLY A 299 -17.94 -6.25 12.11
N GLY A 300 -17.41 -5.03 12.27
CA GLY A 300 -16.19 -4.59 11.59
C GLY A 300 -16.41 -4.28 10.10
N THR A 301 -15.33 -3.97 9.39
CA THR A 301 -15.35 -3.49 8.00
C THR A 301 -15.04 -4.58 6.97
N THR A 302 -14.72 -5.78 7.44
CA THR A 302 -14.47 -6.93 6.56
C THR A 302 -15.80 -7.37 5.94
N PRO A 303 -15.92 -7.45 4.60
CA PRO A 303 -17.18 -7.83 3.98
C PRO A 303 -17.58 -9.26 4.40
N LYS A 304 -18.74 -9.42 5.06
CA LYS A 304 -19.27 -10.73 5.48
C LYS A 304 -19.79 -11.61 4.31
N ASN A 305 -19.80 -11.10 3.08
CA ASN A 305 -20.20 -11.84 1.89
C ASN A 305 -19.34 -11.39 0.68
N THR A 306 -18.77 -12.36 -0.02
CA THR A 306 -17.91 -12.28 -1.22
C THR A 306 -18.59 -11.74 -2.47
N THR A 307 -19.68 -10.98 -2.35
CA THR A 307 -20.11 -10.14 -3.46
C THR A 307 -19.17 -8.94 -3.51
N THR A 308 -18.07 -9.12 -4.23
CA THR A 308 -17.39 -8.04 -4.97
C THR A 308 -18.49 -7.12 -5.52
N PRO A 309 -18.37 -5.79 -5.36
CA PRO A 309 -19.38 -4.88 -5.87
C PRO A 309 -19.74 -5.26 -7.30
N THR A 310 -21.03 -5.54 -7.54
CA THR A 310 -21.58 -5.09 -8.81
C THR A 310 -21.41 -3.57 -8.73
N PRO A 311 -20.66 -2.94 -9.64
CA PRO A 311 -20.61 -1.50 -9.69
C PRO A 311 -22.06 -1.04 -9.69
N ASN A 312 -22.43 -0.12 -8.79
CA ASN A 312 -23.54 0.73 -9.15
C ASN A 312 -23.15 1.29 -10.51
N ASN A 313 -23.89 0.88 -11.53
CA ASN A 313 -23.73 1.31 -12.90
C ASN A 313 -24.22 2.78 -13.01
N THR A 314 -23.92 3.59 -12.01
CA THR A 314 -23.59 4.98 -12.23
C THR A 314 -22.20 4.95 -12.84
N SER A 315 -22.19 4.76 -14.15
CA SER A 315 -21.25 5.41 -15.05
C SER A 315 -21.26 6.91 -14.72
N SER A 316 -20.60 7.30 -13.63
CA SER A 316 -19.97 8.60 -13.60
C SER A 316 -18.85 8.46 -14.62
N SER A 317 -19.17 8.82 -15.86
CA SER A 317 -18.23 9.28 -16.86
C SER A 317 -17.56 10.58 -16.37
N GLY A 318 -17.11 10.60 -15.12
CA GLY A 318 -16.25 11.63 -14.60
C GLY A 318 -15.02 11.58 -15.47
N LYS A 319 -14.84 12.64 -16.26
CA LYS A 319 -13.66 12.79 -17.09
C LYS A 319 -12.44 12.52 -16.20
N LEU A 320 -11.63 11.53 -16.57
CA LEU A 320 -10.34 11.32 -15.90
C LEU A 320 -9.57 12.64 -15.90
N PRO A 321 -8.79 12.93 -14.84
CA PRO A 321 -8.00 14.14 -14.80
C PRO A 321 -7.02 14.11 -15.97
N ASP A 322 -6.67 15.27 -16.51
CA ASP A 322 -5.69 15.31 -17.58
C ASP A 322 -4.35 14.68 -17.08
N PRO A 323 -3.71 13.82 -17.89
CA PRO A 323 -2.48 13.15 -17.48
C PRO A 323 -1.34 14.16 -17.27
N GLN A 324 -0.55 13.96 -16.23
CA GLN A 324 0.56 14.86 -15.86
C GLN A 324 1.88 14.52 -16.57
N GLY A 325 1.86 13.63 -17.56
CA GLY A 325 3.02 13.22 -18.33
C GLY A 325 2.65 12.21 -19.42
N PRO A 326 3.62 11.41 -19.91
CA PRO A 326 3.39 10.44 -20.97
C PRO A 326 2.26 9.46 -20.66
N VAL A 327 1.55 9.05 -21.70
CA VAL A 327 0.44 8.09 -21.61
C VAL A 327 0.66 6.98 -22.63
N ALA A 328 0.46 5.74 -22.20
CA ALA A 328 0.43 4.58 -23.06
C ALA A 328 -0.53 3.53 -22.49
N LYS A 329 -0.83 2.49 -23.27
CA LYS A 329 -1.49 1.31 -22.71
C LYS A 329 -0.56 0.57 -21.77
N GLY A 330 -1.11 -0.13 -20.77
CA GLY A 330 -0.34 -0.92 -19.80
C GLY A 330 0.74 -1.82 -20.41
N PRO A 331 0.41 -2.71 -21.37
CA PRO A 331 1.39 -3.57 -22.02
C PRO A 331 2.39 -2.83 -22.92
N GLU A 332 2.04 -1.66 -23.46
CA GLU A 332 2.91 -0.86 -24.33
C GLU A 332 3.94 -0.07 -23.51
N GLY A 333 3.52 0.44 -22.35
CA GLY A 333 4.36 1.13 -21.38
C GLY A 333 4.76 2.55 -21.76
N VAL A 334 5.29 3.25 -20.77
CA VAL A 334 5.86 4.59 -20.92
C VAL A 334 7.36 4.55 -20.68
N THR A 335 8.13 5.37 -21.37
CA THR A 335 9.57 5.53 -21.13
C THR A 335 9.85 6.88 -20.49
N LEU A 336 10.55 6.86 -19.36
CA LEU A 336 10.93 8.02 -18.56
C LEU A 336 12.45 8.05 -18.39
N THR A 337 13.02 9.24 -18.16
CA THR A 337 14.45 9.40 -17.92
C THR A 337 14.68 10.03 -16.55
N PRO A 338 14.72 9.24 -15.45
CA PRO A 338 15.11 9.75 -14.15
C PRO A 338 16.52 10.34 -14.21
N LYS A 339 16.67 11.57 -13.73
CA LYS A 339 17.95 12.24 -13.53
C LYS A 339 18.23 12.34 -12.04
N SER A 340 19.39 11.85 -11.61
CA SER A 340 19.85 11.98 -10.24
C SER A 340 21.36 12.19 -10.20
N GLY A 341 21.77 13.43 -9.90
CA GLY A 341 23.17 13.86 -10.02
C GLY A 341 23.72 13.56 -11.42
N ASP A 342 24.85 12.86 -11.48
CA ASP A 342 25.54 12.49 -12.73
C ASP A 342 24.98 11.22 -13.40
N THR A 343 23.93 10.61 -12.83
CA THR A 343 23.33 9.39 -13.37
C THR A 343 22.07 9.67 -14.17
N SER A 344 21.97 9.03 -15.33
CA SER A 344 20.83 9.08 -16.25
C SER A 344 20.63 7.70 -16.87
N GLY A 345 19.38 7.25 -16.92
CA GLY A 345 19.00 6.04 -17.62
C GLY A 345 17.57 6.12 -18.11
N GLU A 346 17.28 5.57 -19.28
CA GLU A 346 15.91 5.45 -19.77
C GLU A 346 15.27 4.21 -19.14
N VAL A 347 14.10 4.40 -18.54
CA VAL A 347 13.33 3.36 -17.87
C VAL A 347 11.97 3.24 -18.54
N THR A 348 11.69 2.08 -19.12
CA THR A 348 10.36 1.73 -19.61
C THR A 348 9.57 1.05 -18.52
N ILE A 349 8.40 1.59 -18.17
CA ILE A 349 7.47 1.07 -17.17
C ILE A 349 6.27 0.47 -17.89
N THR A 350 6.00 -0.82 -17.67
CA THR A 350 4.85 -1.53 -18.21
C THR A 350 4.07 -2.24 -17.11
N LEU A 351 2.79 -2.46 -17.36
CA LEU A 351 1.93 -3.33 -16.57
C LEU A 351 1.02 -4.10 -17.52
N ASP A 352 1.39 -5.36 -17.80
CA ASP A 352 0.69 -6.20 -18.79
C ASP A 352 -0.76 -6.48 -18.38
N HIS A 353 -0.98 -6.82 -17.11
CA HIS A 353 -2.29 -7.09 -16.52
C HIS A 353 -2.19 -7.05 -14.99
N VAL A 354 -3.34 -7.10 -14.33
CA VAL A 354 -3.47 -7.39 -12.90
C VAL A 354 -4.34 -8.62 -12.69
N THR A 355 -4.16 -9.30 -11.56
CA THR A 355 -4.96 -10.47 -11.18
C THR A 355 -5.85 -10.14 -10.00
N ARG A 356 -7.17 -10.29 -10.18
CA ARG A 356 -8.19 -10.11 -9.14
C ARG A 356 -8.23 -11.33 -8.22
N SER A 357 -8.14 -11.09 -6.91
CA SER A 357 -8.32 -12.10 -5.87
C SER A 357 -8.80 -11.45 -4.57
N GLY A 358 -9.86 -12.00 -3.96
CA GLY A 358 -10.33 -11.57 -2.62
C GLY A 358 -10.74 -10.10 -2.48
N GLY A 359 -11.16 -9.42 -3.56
CA GLY A 359 -11.45 -7.98 -3.52
C GLY A 359 -10.20 -7.09 -3.57
N TYR A 360 -9.08 -7.65 -4.03
CA TYR A 360 -7.83 -6.96 -4.32
C TYR A 360 -7.35 -7.28 -5.74
N LEU A 361 -6.48 -6.43 -6.26
CA LEU A 361 -5.77 -6.62 -7.53
C LEU A 361 -4.28 -6.80 -7.23
N LEU A 362 -3.68 -7.84 -7.77
CA LEU A 362 -2.27 -8.15 -7.68
C LEU A 362 -1.59 -7.79 -9.00
N GLY A 363 -0.64 -6.87 -8.99
CA GLY A 363 0.11 -6.47 -10.18
C GLY A 363 1.60 -6.62 -10.01
N THR A 364 2.26 -6.89 -11.14
CA THR A 364 3.72 -6.96 -11.24
C THR A 364 4.15 -5.95 -12.29
N VAL A 365 4.41 -4.72 -11.84
CA VAL A 365 4.88 -3.64 -12.70
C VAL A 365 6.31 -3.97 -13.13
N THR A 366 6.60 -3.85 -14.41
CA THR A 366 7.91 -4.16 -14.96
C THR A 366 8.63 -2.87 -15.29
N CYS A 367 9.83 -2.69 -14.73
CA CYS A 367 10.72 -1.59 -15.02
C CYS A 367 11.91 -2.13 -15.81
N THR A 368 12.05 -1.69 -17.07
CA THR A 368 13.17 -2.07 -17.94
C THR A 368 14.07 -0.88 -18.14
N VAL A 369 15.32 -0.99 -17.69
CA VAL A 369 16.34 0.03 -17.85
C VAL A 369 17.11 -0.25 -19.12
N LYS A 370 17.23 0.76 -19.98
CA LYS A 370 17.96 0.65 -21.24
C LYS A 370 19.44 0.35 -20.99
N ASP A 371 19.97 -0.59 -21.75
CA ASP A 371 21.39 -0.96 -21.72
C ASP A 371 22.29 0.26 -22.02
N GLY A 372 23.41 0.35 -21.31
CA GLY A 372 24.34 1.47 -21.40
C GLY A 372 23.93 2.72 -20.62
N SER A 373 22.94 2.63 -19.73
CA SER A 373 22.59 3.71 -18.80
C SER A 373 23.72 3.94 -17.79
N THR A 374 23.93 5.18 -17.33
CA THR A 374 24.95 5.46 -16.29
C THR A 374 24.44 5.20 -14.88
N GLY A 375 23.12 5.04 -14.73
CA GLY A 375 22.40 4.65 -13.53
C GLY A 375 20.98 5.20 -13.54
N ALA A 376 19.99 4.34 -13.34
CA ALA A 376 18.58 4.70 -13.21
C ALA A 376 18.10 4.43 -11.79
N GLN A 377 17.63 5.47 -11.11
CA GLN A 377 16.94 5.35 -9.82
C GLN A 377 15.46 5.11 -10.10
N LEU A 378 14.90 4.04 -9.51
CA LEU A 378 13.49 3.69 -9.73
C LEU A 378 12.55 4.41 -8.77
N HIS A 379 12.96 4.66 -7.51
CA HIS A 379 12.10 5.27 -6.51
C HIS A 379 11.39 6.56 -6.97
N PRO A 380 12.02 7.52 -7.70
CA PRO A 380 11.33 8.76 -8.09
C PRO A 380 10.21 8.54 -9.12
N LEU A 381 10.20 7.37 -9.78
CA LEU A 381 9.21 7.00 -10.80
C LEU A 381 8.04 6.19 -10.20
N LEU A 382 8.11 5.85 -8.92
CA LEU A 382 7.19 4.88 -8.29
C LEU A 382 6.68 5.34 -6.91
N GLN A 383 7.37 6.26 -6.23
CA GLN A 383 6.99 6.79 -4.92
C GLN A 383 5.84 7.80 -5.02
N ASP A 384 5.06 7.96 -3.96
CA ASP A 384 4.11 9.06 -3.87
C ASP A 384 4.87 10.37 -3.63
N PRO A 385 4.84 11.34 -4.55
CA PRO A 385 5.65 12.53 -4.40
C PRO A 385 4.91 13.66 -3.67
N GLN A 386 3.74 13.40 -3.10
CA GLN A 386 2.86 14.46 -2.55
C GLN A 386 3.19 14.88 -1.12
N THR A 387 3.61 13.96 -0.25
CA THR A 387 3.81 14.27 1.18
C THR A 387 5.28 14.26 1.58
N VAL A 388 5.82 15.45 1.82
CA VAL A 388 7.18 15.63 2.32
C VAL A 388 7.27 15.06 3.73
N LEU A 389 8.19 14.11 3.94
CA LEU A 389 8.46 13.50 5.25
C LEU A 389 7.27 12.74 5.89
N ALA A 390 6.30 12.28 5.10
CA ALA A 390 5.30 11.31 5.54
C ALA A 390 4.94 10.30 4.43
N ASN A 391 4.21 9.26 4.79
CA ASN A 391 3.62 8.28 3.86
C ASN A 391 2.38 8.86 3.18
N GLN A 392 1.81 8.08 2.25
CA GLN A 392 0.58 8.40 1.53
C GLN A 392 -0.63 8.78 2.42
N ARG A 393 -0.59 8.49 3.72
CA ARG A 393 -1.65 8.79 4.69
C ARG A 393 -1.37 10.02 5.55
N ASP A 394 -0.29 10.75 5.29
CA ASP A 394 0.18 11.90 6.08
C ASP A 394 0.48 11.54 7.56
N GLU A 395 0.93 10.31 7.83
CA GLU A 395 1.21 9.89 9.21
C GLU A 395 2.55 10.40 9.72
N ASP A 396 2.58 10.94 10.94
CA ASP A 396 3.81 11.45 11.54
C ASP A 396 4.88 10.34 11.73
N GLY A 397 6.13 10.70 11.44
CA GLY A 397 7.30 9.82 11.53
C GLY A 397 7.39 8.70 10.49
N SER A 398 6.47 8.64 9.52
CA SER A 398 6.36 7.50 8.59
C SER A 398 7.34 7.54 7.43
N ALA A 399 7.89 8.72 7.11
CA ALA A 399 8.76 8.88 5.95
C ALA A 399 9.97 7.97 5.93
N VAL A 400 10.57 7.65 7.08
CA VAL A 400 11.77 6.80 7.07
C VAL A 400 11.44 5.39 6.54
N GLN A 401 10.22 4.91 6.80
CA GLN A 401 9.81 3.55 6.42
C GLN A 401 9.35 3.45 4.96
N THR A 402 8.88 4.55 4.38
CA THR A 402 8.36 4.59 3.00
C THR A 402 9.21 5.42 2.04
N LEU A 403 10.33 5.99 2.49
CA LEU A 403 11.22 6.88 1.70
C LEU A 403 11.58 6.32 0.32
N LEU A 404 11.71 5.00 0.22
CA LEU A 404 12.17 4.30 -0.97
C LEU A 404 11.12 3.29 -1.46
N ALA A 405 9.87 3.48 -1.03
CA ALA A 405 8.76 2.60 -1.38
C ALA A 405 8.20 2.92 -2.78
N SER A 406 7.37 2.02 -3.29
CA SER A 406 6.59 2.20 -4.52
C SER A 406 5.11 2.45 -4.21
N ASP A 407 4.83 3.48 -3.40
CA ASP A 407 3.50 3.86 -2.92
C ASP A 407 2.74 4.84 -3.83
N GLY A 408 3.40 5.46 -4.82
CA GLY A 408 2.80 6.44 -5.74
C GLY A 408 2.04 5.85 -6.92
N LEU A 409 2.00 4.52 -7.03
CA LEU A 409 1.33 3.82 -8.12
C LEU A 409 -0.17 3.73 -7.82
N THR A 410 -0.93 4.80 -8.11
CA THR A 410 -2.37 4.85 -7.81
C THR A 410 -3.24 4.36 -8.96
N LEU A 411 -4.45 3.89 -8.67
CA LEU A 411 -5.47 3.62 -9.68
C LEU A 411 -6.49 4.76 -9.74
N LEU A 412 -6.95 5.09 -10.94
CA LEU A 412 -8.04 6.04 -11.13
C LEU A 412 -9.36 5.31 -11.31
N SER A 413 -10.32 5.56 -10.41
CA SER A 413 -11.66 4.98 -10.51
C SER A 413 -12.70 5.86 -9.84
N ASN A 414 -13.87 6.02 -10.48
CA ASN A 414 -15.03 6.72 -9.92
C ASN A 414 -14.75 8.13 -9.38
N GLY A 415 -13.84 8.87 -10.00
CA GLY A 415 -13.47 10.23 -9.54
C GLY A 415 -12.53 10.25 -8.32
N GLU A 416 -11.97 9.11 -7.97
CA GLU A 416 -11.01 8.94 -6.87
C GLU A 416 -9.69 8.35 -7.36
N ARG A 417 -8.64 8.61 -6.57
CA ARG A 417 -7.40 7.87 -6.53
C ARG A 417 -7.53 6.75 -5.51
N VAL A 418 -7.22 5.55 -5.94
CA VAL A 418 -7.10 4.37 -5.08
C VAL A 418 -5.62 4.06 -4.92
N PHE A 419 -5.13 4.19 -3.68
CA PHE A 419 -3.72 3.95 -3.37
C PHE A 419 -3.43 2.45 -3.24
N PRO A 420 -2.16 2.03 -3.34
CA PRO A 420 -1.76 0.70 -2.92
C PRO A 420 -2.33 0.37 -1.54
N ALA A 421 -2.89 -0.84 -1.41
CA ALA A 421 -3.39 -1.33 -0.14
C ALA A 421 -2.24 -1.39 0.86
N ASP A 422 -2.52 -1.13 2.13
CA ASP A 422 -1.51 -1.02 3.17
C ASP A 422 -1.96 -1.74 4.45
N TYR A 423 -1.12 -1.72 5.46
CA TYR A 423 -1.40 -2.34 6.76
C TYR A 423 -0.64 -1.63 7.86
N VAL A 424 -1.19 -1.64 9.07
CA VAL A 424 -0.50 -1.09 10.24
C VAL A 424 0.66 -2.00 10.64
N ASP A 425 1.88 -1.50 10.51
CA ASP A 425 3.07 -2.22 10.95
C ASP A 425 3.12 -2.33 12.47
N ALA A 426 3.48 -3.53 12.94
CA ALA A 426 3.45 -3.84 14.35
C ALA A 426 4.54 -3.12 15.15
N TYR A 427 5.68 -2.81 14.52
CA TYR A 427 6.82 -2.17 15.17
C TYR A 427 6.71 -0.64 15.11
N ASN A 428 6.56 -0.09 13.90
CA ASN A 428 6.52 1.35 13.64
C ASN A 428 5.16 2.00 13.95
N LYS A 429 4.08 1.20 14.07
CA LYS A 429 2.70 1.69 14.29
C LYS A 429 2.20 2.65 13.22
N GLN A 430 2.75 2.52 12.01
CA GLN A 430 2.41 3.31 10.82
C GLN A 430 1.98 2.38 9.70
N HIS A 431 1.27 2.92 8.72
CA HIS A 431 0.88 2.16 7.55
C HIS A 431 2.06 1.96 6.61
N LEU A 432 2.30 0.70 6.25
CA LEU A 432 3.22 0.32 5.20
C LEU A 432 2.43 -0.19 3.98
N PRO A 433 2.75 0.29 2.77
CA PRO A 433 2.13 -0.20 1.55
C PRO A 433 2.50 -1.66 1.30
N LEU A 434 1.58 -2.42 0.71
CA LEU A 434 1.81 -3.77 0.19
C LEU A 434 2.47 -3.69 -1.18
N THR A 435 3.72 -3.23 -1.16
CA THR A 435 4.59 -3.03 -2.31
C THR A 435 6.06 -3.13 -1.88
N GLU A 436 7.01 -2.92 -2.80
CA GLU A 436 8.43 -2.78 -2.45
C GLU A 436 8.63 -1.58 -1.52
N LEU A 437 9.36 -1.79 -0.42
CA LEU A 437 9.66 -0.77 0.59
C LEU A 437 11.06 -0.17 0.45
N ASN A 438 11.89 -0.72 -0.45
CA ASN A 438 13.25 -0.22 -0.68
C ASN A 438 13.70 -0.42 -2.13
N LEU A 439 13.72 0.70 -2.87
CA LEU A 439 14.24 0.82 -4.23
C LEU A 439 15.43 1.78 -4.31
N TYR A 440 16.43 1.58 -3.44
CA TYR A 440 17.61 2.44 -3.38
C TYR A 440 18.52 2.36 -4.63
N ASP A 441 18.64 1.19 -5.23
CA ASP A 441 19.73 0.91 -6.18
C ASP A 441 19.61 1.64 -7.51
N ARG A 442 20.78 1.78 -8.17
CA ARG A 442 20.93 2.41 -9.48
C ARG A 442 21.22 1.34 -10.53
N LEU A 443 20.21 0.99 -11.32
CA LEU A 443 20.34 0.01 -12.39
C LEU A 443 21.03 0.65 -13.61
N LYS A 444 22.01 -0.03 -14.24
CA LYS A 444 22.62 0.46 -15.50
C LYS A 444 22.06 -0.21 -16.75
N GLY A 445 21.24 -1.26 -16.57
CA GLY A 445 20.52 -1.98 -17.61
C GLY A 445 19.65 -3.08 -17.01
N GLY A 446 18.93 -3.80 -17.89
CA GLY A 446 18.12 -4.96 -17.54
C GLY A 446 16.75 -4.64 -16.92
N THR A 447 16.07 -5.68 -16.44
CA THR A 447 14.68 -5.60 -15.99
C THR A 447 14.54 -5.91 -14.50
N THR A 448 13.57 -5.25 -13.86
CA THR A 448 13.11 -5.61 -12.53
C THR A 448 11.59 -5.51 -12.46
N THR A 449 11.02 -6.18 -11.47
CA THR A 449 9.59 -6.17 -11.20
C THR A 449 9.30 -5.53 -9.85
N ILE A 450 8.13 -4.91 -9.75
CA ILE A 450 7.58 -4.23 -8.58
C ILE A 450 6.21 -4.87 -8.31
N CYS A 451 6.05 -5.51 -7.15
CA CYS A 451 4.82 -6.13 -6.72
C CYS A 451 3.94 -5.06 -6.09
N VAL A 452 2.68 -4.96 -6.51
CA VAL A 452 1.75 -4.02 -5.87
C VAL A 452 0.41 -4.70 -5.65
N VAL A 453 -0.15 -4.50 -4.46
CA VAL A 453 -1.52 -4.91 -4.13
C VAL A 453 -2.39 -3.66 -4.08
N TRP A 454 -3.47 -3.63 -4.86
CA TRP A 454 -4.47 -2.57 -4.81
C TRP A 454 -5.81 -3.10 -4.29
N PRO A 455 -6.61 -2.27 -3.61
CA PRO A 455 -8.04 -2.52 -3.50
C PRO A 455 -8.65 -2.65 -4.90
N ASP A 456 -9.53 -3.63 -5.11
CA ASP A 456 -10.20 -3.81 -6.41
C ASP A 456 -11.35 -2.81 -6.59
N PRO A 457 -11.25 -1.87 -7.55
CA PRO A 457 -12.32 -0.92 -7.84
C PRO A 457 -13.46 -1.53 -8.68
N GLY A 458 -13.34 -2.78 -9.13
CA GLY A 458 -14.26 -3.45 -10.05
C GLY A 458 -13.91 -3.21 -11.53
N GLY A 459 -14.76 -3.71 -12.43
CA GLY A 459 -14.58 -3.60 -13.89
C GLY A 459 -13.65 -4.65 -14.50
N ASP A 460 -13.32 -4.48 -15.78
CA ASP A 460 -12.49 -5.40 -16.57
C ASP A 460 -11.11 -4.83 -16.92
N THR A 461 -10.94 -3.51 -16.76
CA THR A 461 -9.67 -2.81 -16.96
C THR A 461 -9.44 -1.77 -15.87
N ILE A 462 -8.18 -1.42 -15.63
CA ILE A 462 -7.78 -0.32 -14.73
C ILE A 462 -6.96 0.73 -15.50
N THR A 463 -6.92 1.94 -14.93
CA THR A 463 -5.96 2.99 -15.29
C THR A 463 -5.04 3.21 -14.10
N LEU A 464 -3.75 2.94 -14.29
CA LEU A 464 -2.70 3.28 -13.32
C LEU A 464 -2.20 4.69 -13.63
N ASP A 465 -2.09 5.52 -12.60
CA ASP A 465 -1.65 6.90 -12.67
C ASP A 465 -0.62 7.17 -11.58
N HIS A 466 0.54 7.68 -12.00
CA HIS A 466 1.59 8.15 -11.12
C HIS A 466 1.66 9.67 -11.26
N GLN A 467 1.47 10.37 -10.14
CA GLN A 467 1.44 11.82 -10.13
C GLN A 467 2.85 12.38 -10.31
N HIS A 468 2.94 13.57 -10.91
CA HIS A 468 4.22 14.27 -10.97
C HIS A 468 4.64 14.76 -9.59
N HIS A 469 5.94 15.01 -9.43
CA HIS A 469 6.43 15.53 -8.16
C HIS A 469 5.93 16.95 -7.89
N ARG A 470 5.33 17.19 -6.72
CA ARG A 470 4.66 18.47 -6.40
C ARG A 470 5.56 19.70 -6.56
N ILE A 471 6.87 19.54 -6.35
CA ILE A 471 7.85 20.64 -6.43
C ILE A 471 8.50 20.75 -7.82
N THR A 472 8.86 19.63 -8.44
CA THR A 472 9.68 19.64 -9.68
C THR A 472 8.83 19.45 -10.92
N ASN A 473 7.58 19.00 -10.77
CA ASN A 473 6.66 18.59 -11.83
C ASN A 473 7.18 17.46 -12.72
N ASP A 474 8.18 16.70 -12.25
CA ASP A 474 8.78 15.59 -12.99
C ASP A 474 8.06 14.26 -12.75
N TYR A 475 8.29 13.31 -13.65
CA TYR A 475 7.99 11.87 -13.50
C TYR A 475 6.52 11.47 -13.35
N GLY A 476 5.58 12.36 -13.68
CA GLY A 476 4.18 11.96 -13.88
C GLY A 476 4.01 11.08 -15.12
N TYR A 477 3.14 10.08 -15.06
CA TYR A 477 2.76 9.26 -16.23
C TYR A 477 1.47 8.49 -15.98
N ARG A 478 0.91 7.92 -17.07
CA ARG A 478 -0.30 7.10 -17.01
C ARG A 478 -0.20 5.86 -17.88
N LEU A 479 -0.65 4.74 -17.33
CA LEU A 479 -0.88 3.49 -18.06
C LEU A 479 -2.39 3.21 -18.12
N THR A 480 -2.95 3.14 -19.32
CA THR A 480 -4.38 2.91 -19.56
C THR A 480 -4.66 1.47 -20.01
N ASP A 481 -5.93 1.07 -20.05
CA ASP A 481 -6.39 -0.19 -20.65
C ASP A 481 -5.67 -1.44 -20.10
N ILE A 482 -5.24 -1.42 -18.83
CA ILE A 482 -4.61 -2.57 -18.20
C ILE A 482 -5.69 -3.63 -17.90
N PRO A 483 -5.64 -4.82 -18.49
CA PRO A 483 -6.65 -5.86 -18.27
C PRO A 483 -6.62 -6.40 -16.84
N ILE A 484 -7.81 -6.70 -16.31
CA ILE A 484 -7.98 -7.46 -15.06
C ILE A 484 -8.29 -8.91 -15.41
N LYS A 485 -7.47 -9.83 -14.92
CA LYS A 485 -7.69 -11.29 -15.00
C LYS A 485 -8.26 -11.79 -13.68
N ASN A 486 -9.16 -12.75 -13.71
CA ASN A 486 -9.65 -13.40 -12.48
C ASN A 486 -8.72 -14.57 -12.12
N SER A 487 -8.41 -14.70 -10.82
CA SER A 487 -7.58 -15.79 -10.27
C SER A 487 -8.25 -17.15 -10.31
#